data_AF-B8BXW7-F1
#
_entry.id   AF-B8BXW7-F1
#
_cell.length_a   1.000
_cell.length_b   1.000
_cell.length_c   1.000
_cell.angle_alpha   90.00
_cell.angle_beta   90.00
_cell.angle_gamma   90.00
#
_symmetry.space_group_name_H-M   'P 1'
#
loop_
_entity.id
_entity.type
_entity.pdbx_description
1 polymer ?
#
loop_
_entity_poly.entity_id
_entity_poly.type
_entity_poly.pdbx_seq_one_letter_code
_entity_poly.pdbx_strand_id
1 'polypeptide(L)'
;MPPVLKPHLSKVDGLAFIGLSLTRKSETGHSDSITHQTAFDLNNVIDREYEYLASTNDDGWLVGGGEPGPPKSYKLAAKDSAHVEIMRIGTYKPEWGGISEKEIVEVLMSGKILIPQIEVLPTAVVANPDTPPELEIRFDMPYGPDFEDMKAVLPPNWQLRFIHNQLFKHFYNPSRFCPGAFHSTIVRKAEFRSEKHRDAYFSMCEAVIKKWRISGPKALNDGAWDVDGKPLAKPGAYNSGLWLFQDRTKITHFFPPNFLPPYDTKEKREIILSFLTEEWDEKKLEWVRAEYPEKEKSAGTKFMEFCGNPIETLLGGGR
;
A
#
# COMPACT_ATOMS: atom_id res chain seq x y z
N MET A 1 5.12 -16.57 0.16
CA MET A 1 5.76 -16.12 1.42
C MET A 1 7.10 -15.50 1.08
N PRO A 2 7.50 -14.41 1.76
CA PRO A 2 8.82 -13.85 1.56
C PRO A 2 9.97 -14.81 1.81
N PRO A 3 11.12 -14.64 1.13
CA PRO A 3 12.32 -15.39 1.46
C PRO A 3 12.79 -15.02 2.88
N VAL A 4 13.03 -16.05 3.70
CA VAL A 4 13.67 -15.90 5.00
C VAL A 4 15.17 -15.81 4.76
N LEU A 5 15.78 -14.64 5.00
CA LEU A 5 17.20 -14.40 4.67
C LEU A 5 18.17 -15.31 5.43
N LYS A 6 17.83 -15.63 6.69
CA LYS A 6 18.62 -16.54 7.54
C LYS A 6 17.71 -17.57 8.20
N PRO A 7 17.26 -18.61 7.45
CA PRO A 7 16.26 -19.56 7.95
C PRO A 7 16.77 -20.32 9.18
N HIS A 8 18.07 -20.56 9.28
CA HIS A 8 18.71 -21.20 10.45
C HIS A 8 18.70 -20.33 11.72
N LEU A 9 18.47 -19.01 11.60
CA LEU A 9 18.36 -18.10 12.75
C LEU A 9 16.91 -17.78 13.11
N SER A 10 15.94 -18.29 12.35
CA SER A 10 14.54 -17.97 12.53
C SER A 10 13.73 -19.20 12.89
N LYS A 11 12.98 -19.12 14.00
CA LYS A 11 12.25 -20.26 14.56
C LYS A 11 10.76 -20.23 14.25
N VAL A 12 10.19 -19.02 14.16
CA VAL A 12 8.75 -18.79 14.06
C VAL A 12 8.50 -17.72 13.02
N ASP A 13 7.49 -17.91 12.16
CA ASP A 13 6.98 -16.84 11.31
C ASP A 13 6.06 -15.93 12.11
N GLY A 14 6.14 -14.63 11.87
CA GLY A 14 5.31 -13.65 12.54
C GLY A 14 4.79 -12.60 11.58
N LEU A 15 3.84 -11.82 12.07
CA LEU A 15 3.07 -10.87 11.28
C LEU A 15 3.35 -9.42 11.67
N ALA A 16 4.39 -9.15 12.45
CA ALA A 16 4.77 -7.79 12.76
C ALA A 16 5.46 -7.15 11.56
N PHE A 17 5.09 -5.91 11.23
CA PHE A 17 5.63 -5.19 10.08
C PHE A 17 5.57 -3.67 10.25
N ILE A 18 6.41 -2.98 9.47
CA ILE A 18 6.35 -1.53 9.29
C ILE A 18 5.66 -1.26 7.97
N GLY A 19 4.72 -0.31 7.94
CA GLY A 19 3.95 -0.04 6.74
C GLY A 19 3.10 1.22 6.80
N LEU A 20 2.20 1.33 5.83
CA LEU A 20 1.16 2.35 5.78
C LEU A 20 -0.17 1.74 6.20
N SER A 21 -0.95 2.48 6.97
CA SER A 21 -2.36 2.14 7.21
C SER A 21 -3.22 2.81 6.15
N LEU A 22 -4.01 2.01 5.43
CA LEU A 22 -4.99 2.50 4.47
C LEU A 22 -6.43 2.41 4.98
N THR A 23 -6.59 2.00 6.25
CA THR A 23 -7.88 1.77 6.88
C THR A 23 -8.74 3.04 6.88
N ARG A 24 -10.03 2.87 6.58
CA ARG A 24 -11.00 3.95 6.60
C ARG A 24 -12.31 3.45 7.16
N LYS A 25 -12.85 4.15 8.16
CA LYS A 25 -14.22 3.89 8.61
C LYS A 25 -15.21 4.22 7.49
N SER A 26 -16.15 3.31 7.23
CA SER A 26 -17.20 3.46 6.23
C SER A 26 -18.56 3.08 6.81
N GLU A 27 -19.64 3.74 6.40
CA GLU A 27 -21.02 3.42 6.80
C GLU A 27 -21.48 2.05 6.29
N THR A 28 -20.91 1.62 5.16
CA THR A 28 -21.17 0.33 4.53
C THR A 28 -20.24 -0.78 5.06
N GLY A 29 -19.25 -0.43 5.88
CA GLY A 29 -18.23 -1.36 6.41
C GLY A 29 -18.50 -1.84 7.82
N HIS A 30 -17.52 -2.56 8.36
CA HIS A 30 -17.52 -2.98 9.75
C HIS A 30 -17.55 -1.76 10.68
N SER A 31 -18.45 -1.77 11.67
CA SER A 31 -18.70 -0.63 12.57
C SER A 31 -17.47 -0.18 13.35
N ASP A 32 -16.64 -1.16 13.69
CA ASP A 32 -15.43 -0.99 14.50
C ASP A 32 -14.18 -0.68 13.67
N SER A 33 -14.31 -0.54 12.35
CA SER A 33 -13.23 -0.04 11.51
C SER A 33 -12.90 1.40 11.87
N ILE A 34 -11.63 1.74 11.76
CA ILE A 34 -11.09 3.04 12.14
C ILE A 34 -10.44 3.74 10.95
N THR A 35 -10.34 5.06 11.01
CA THR A 35 -9.77 5.87 9.94
C THR A 35 -8.34 6.22 10.24
N HIS A 36 -7.43 5.78 9.37
CA HIS A 36 -6.04 6.21 9.36
C HIS A 36 -5.63 6.87 8.04
N GLN A 37 -6.50 6.92 7.03
CA GLN A 37 -6.31 7.74 5.82
C GLN A 37 -7.64 8.26 5.26
N THR A 38 -7.58 9.36 4.54
CA THR A 38 -8.73 10.05 3.92
C THR A 38 -8.57 10.28 2.42
N ALA A 39 -7.40 9.99 1.86
CA ALA A 39 -7.05 10.27 0.47
C ALA A 39 -7.78 9.41 -0.56
N PHE A 40 -8.00 8.13 -0.26
CA PHE A 40 -8.54 7.15 -1.22
C PHE A 40 -9.71 6.40 -0.61
N ASP A 41 -10.89 6.53 -1.23
CA ASP A 41 -12.03 5.68 -0.87
C ASP A 41 -11.95 4.35 -1.59
N LEU A 42 -11.44 3.34 -0.88
CA LEU A 42 -11.26 1.99 -1.42
C LEU A 42 -12.58 1.26 -1.69
N ASN A 43 -13.74 1.76 -1.22
CA ASN A 43 -15.03 1.21 -1.66
C ASN A 43 -15.24 1.33 -3.17
N ASN A 44 -14.57 2.29 -3.82
CA ASN A 44 -14.69 2.47 -5.28
C ASN A 44 -14.06 1.32 -6.08
N VAL A 45 -13.21 0.46 -5.47
CA VAL A 45 -12.60 -0.70 -6.15
C VAL A 45 -13.10 -2.03 -5.58
N ILE A 46 -14.16 -1.98 -4.78
CA ILE A 46 -14.75 -3.14 -4.11
C ILE A 46 -16.09 -3.48 -4.76
N ASP A 47 -16.35 -4.78 -4.89
CA ASP A 47 -17.61 -5.33 -5.33
C ASP A 47 -18.46 -5.78 -4.12
N ARG A 48 -19.02 -4.81 -3.40
CA ARG A 48 -19.70 -5.04 -2.10
C ARG A 48 -20.91 -5.95 -2.23
N GLU A 49 -21.61 -5.85 -3.35
CA GLU A 49 -22.81 -6.62 -3.65
C GLU A 49 -22.50 -7.97 -4.35
N TYR A 50 -21.22 -8.30 -4.53
CA TYR A 50 -20.78 -9.53 -5.20
C TYR A 50 -21.38 -9.67 -6.61
N GLU A 51 -21.48 -8.58 -7.36
CA GLU A 51 -21.95 -8.55 -8.74
C GLU A 51 -20.96 -9.27 -9.68
N TYR A 52 -19.66 -9.10 -9.45
CA TYR A 52 -18.59 -9.66 -10.29
C TYR A 52 -18.01 -10.95 -9.69
N LEU A 53 -17.81 -10.98 -8.37
CA LEU A 53 -17.26 -12.13 -7.65
C LEU A 53 -18.35 -13.16 -7.32
N ALA A 54 -18.04 -14.42 -7.57
CA ALA A 54 -18.83 -15.57 -7.15
C ALA A 54 -18.47 -16.01 -5.73
N SER A 55 -17.18 -15.98 -5.39
CA SER A 55 -16.69 -16.45 -4.10
C SER A 55 -15.38 -15.75 -3.70
N THR A 56 -15.13 -15.79 -2.40
CA THR A 56 -13.95 -15.26 -1.70
C THR A 56 -13.74 -16.17 -0.48
N ASN A 57 -12.64 -16.02 0.27
CA ASN A 57 -12.53 -16.66 1.58
C ASN A 57 -13.56 -16.11 2.59
N ASP A 58 -13.54 -16.63 3.81
CA ASP A 58 -14.44 -16.27 4.90
C ASP A 58 -14.29 -14.81 5.37
N ASP A 59 -13.06 -14.25 5.29
CA ASP A 59 -12.75 -12.85 5.64
C ASP A 59 -13.53 -11.82 4.77
N GLY A 60 -13.90 -12.16 3.52
CA GLY A 60 -14.53 -11.20 2.60
C GLY A 60 -13.60 -10.05 2.20
N TRP A 61 -14.15 -8.83 2.15
CA TRP A 61 -13.39 -7.62 1.80
C TRP A 61 -12.50 -7.14 2.97
N LEU A 62 -11.21 -6.95 2.70
CA LEU A 62 -10.23 -6.53 3.71
C LEU A 62 -10.05 -5.01 3.82
N VAL A 63 -10.63 -4.25 2.89
CA VAL A 63 -10.41 -2.81 2.71
C VAL A 63 -11.73 -2.04 2.61
N GLY A 64 -11.69 -0.71 2.57
CA GLY A 64 -12.89 0.12 2.37
C GLY A 64 -13.89 0.02 3.52
N GLY A 65 -13.40 -0.01 4.75
CA GLY A 65 -14.19 -0.25 5.96
C GLY A 65 -14.32 -1.72 6.34
N GLY A 66 -13.74 -2.64 5.57
CA GLY A 66 -13.81 -4.07 5.82
C GLY A 66 -15.20 -4.66 5.59
N GLU A 67 -15.33 -5.95 5.87
CA GLU A 67 -16.56 -6.72 5.70
C GLU A 67 -17.53 -6.45 6.88
N PRO A 68 -18.74 -5.90 6.64
CA PRO A 68 -19.67 -5.52 7.71
C PRO A 68 -20.27 -6.70 8.49
N GLY A 69 -20.23 -7.91 7.92
CA GLY A 69 -20.90 -9.09 8.48
C GLY A 69 -22.43 -8.98 8.53
N PRO A 70 -23.11 -9.97 9.16
CA PRO A 70 -24.57 -10.04 9.13
C PRO A 70 -25.24 -8.88 9.88
N PRO A 71 -26.40 -8.37 9.41
CA PRO A 71 -27.17 -8.83 8.25
C PRO A 71 -26.78 -8.15 6.92
N LYS A 72 -25.82 -7.22 6.91
CA LYS A 72 -25.42 -6.46 5.72
C LYS A 72 -24.63 -7.31 4.72
N SER A 73 -23.93 -8.32 5.22
CA SER A 73 -23.22 -9.34 4.47
C SER A 73 -23.34 -10.67 5.19
N TYR A 74 -23.31 -11.80 4.49
CA TYR A 74 -23.31 -13.12 5.13
C TYR A 74 -21.90 -13.72 5.25
N LYS A 75 -20.86 -12.90 5.04
CA LYS A 75 -19.46 -13.21 5.37
C LYS A 75 -19.16 -12.91 6.84
N LEU A 76 -18.01 -13.39 7.34
CA LEU A 76 -17.58 -13.05 8.69
C LEU A 76 -17.29 -11.56 8.76
N ALA A 77 -17.73 -10.91 9.84
CA ALA A 77 -17.42 -9.51 10.05
C ALA A 77 -15.91 -9.35 10.24
N ALA A 78 -15.29 -8.49 9.44
CA ALA A 78 -13.86 -8.24 9.48
C ALA A 78 -13.61 -6.73 9.43
N LYS A 79 -12.87 -6.21 10.42
CA LYS A 79 -12.45 -4.79 10.42
C LYS A 79 -11.57 -4.52 9.21
N ASP A 80 -11.61 -3.27 8.75
CA ASP A 80 -10.68 -2.78 7.73
C ASP A 80 -9.26 -3.03 8.20
N SER A 81 -8.52 -3.77 7.40
CA SER A 81 -7.12 -4.11 7.63
C SER A 81 -6.27 -3.64 6.45
N ALA A 82 -6.74 -2.69 5.64
CA ALA A 82 -6.00 -2.17 4.51
C ALA A 82 -4.65 -1.60 4.95
N HIS A 83 -3.57 -2.10 4.35
CA HIS A 83 -2.22 -1.65 4.64
C HIS A 83 -1.30 -1.86 3.43
N VAL A 84 -0.22 -1.07 3.38
CA VAL A 84 0.92 -1.35 2.52
C VAL A 84 2.06 -1.80 3.41
N GLU A 85 2.46 -3.07 3.28
CA GLU A 85 3.61 -3.59 4.00
C GLU A 85 4.90 -3.10 3.35
N ILE A 86 5.72 -2.36 4.09
CA ILE A 86 7.02 -1.87 3.59
C ILE A 86 8.13 -2.82 4.03
N MET A 87 8.11 -3.33 5.26
CA MET A 87 9.08 -4.31 5.72
C MET A 87 8.47 -5.25 6.77
N ARG A 88 8.56 -6.56 6.54
CA ARG A 88 8.19 -7.57 7.53
C ARG A 88 9.31 -7.76 8.55
N ILE A 89 8.96 -7.58 9.81
CA ILE A 89 9.86 -7.90 10.94
C ILE A 89 9.72 -9.39 11.30
N GLY A 90 8.51 -9.94 11.19
CA GLY A 90 8.18 -11.26 11.67
C GLY A 90 7.72 -11.19 13.12
N THR A 91 8.62 -11.42 14.07
CA THR A 91 8.28 -11.47 15.51
C THR A 91 8.99 -10.37 16.29
N TYR A 92 8.47 -9.99 17.46
CA TYR A 92 9.17 -9.09 18.39
C TYR A 92 10.20 -9.79 19.28
N LYS A 93 10.53 -11.06 19.00
CA LYS A 93 11.40 -11.89 19.82
C LYS A 93 12.71 -12.16 19.11
N PRO A 94 13.82 -11.52 19.51
CA PRO A 94 15.14 -11.77 18.91
C PRO A 94 15.54 -13.25 18.92
N GLU A 95 15.21 -13.98 19.98
CA GLU A 95 15.50 -15.41 20.13
C GLU A 95 14.73 -16.32 19.17
N TRP A 96 13.71 -15.78 18.49
CA TRP A 96 12.95 -16.45 17.41
C TRP A 96 13.36 -15.95 16.01
N GLY A 97 14.38 -15.08 15.93
CA GLY A 97 14.83 -14.46 14.70
C GLY A 97 13.95 -13.29 14.27
N GLY A 98 13.56 -12.45 15.23
CA GLY A 98 12.83 -11.18 15.02
C GLY A 98 13.56 -9.98 15.63
N ILE A 99 12.91 -8.82 15.69
CA ILE A 99 13.50 -7.56 16.23
C ILE A 99 12.63 -7.08 17.38
N SER A 100 13.22 -6.71 18.52
CA SER A 100 12.42 -6.22 19.64
C SER A 100 11.67 -4.93 19.26
N GLU A 101 10.42 -4.80 19.73
CA GLU A 101 9.60 -3.60 19.50
C GLU A 101 10.34 -2.33 19.96
N LYS A 102 11.02 -2.39 21.12
CA LYS A 102 11.82 -1.30 21.66
C LYS A 102 12.90 -0.83 20.68
N GLU A 103 13.66 -1.77 20.10
CA GLU A 103 14.72 -1.43 19.13
C GLU A 103 14.15 -0.78 17.87
N ILE A 104 13.02 -1.29 17.36
CA ILE A 104 12.34 -0.71 16.20
C ILE A 104 11.91 0.73 16.49
N VAL A 105 11.27 0.96 17.64
CA VAL A 105 10.82 2.28 18.07
C VAL A 105 12.00 3.22 18.24
N GLU A 106 13.08 2.79 18.90
CA GLU A 106 14.29 3.60 19.08
C GLU A 106 14.89 4.02 17.74
N VAL A 107 15.03 3.11 16.77
CA VAL A 107 15.59 3.42 15.45
C VAL A 107 14.71 4.39 14.64
N LEU A 108 13.40 4.15 14.60
CA LEU A 108 12.48 4.99 13.83
C LEU A 108 12.33 6.38 14.46
N MET A 109 12.44 6.50 15.79
CA MET A 109 12.36 7.77 16.49
C MET A 109 13.70 8.53 16.53
N SER A 110 14.84 7.87 16.34
CA SER A 110 16.16 8.52 16.44
C SER A 110 16.58 9.32 15.20
N GLY A 111 15.79 9.30 14.12
CA GLY A 111 16.16 9.91 12.84
C GLY A 111 17.17 9.11 12.02
N LYS A 112 17.48 7.86 12.39
CA LYS A 112 18.32 6.95 11.59
C LYS A 112 17.64 6.54 10.29
N ILE A 113 16.32 6.48 10.31
CA ILE A 113 15.48 6.31 9.13
C ILE A 113 14.84 7.65 8.83
N LEU A 114 15.10 8.15 7.62
CA LEU A 114 14.53 9.40 7.11
C LEU A 114 13.14 9.10 6.56
N ILE A 115 12.11 9.52 7.29
CA ILE A 115 10.70 9.32 6.96
C ILE A 115 10.19 10.58 6.27
N PRO A 116 9.98 10.57 4.95
CA PRO A 116 9.36 11.69 4.25
C PRO A 116 7.89 11.86 4.65
N GLN A 117 7.32 13.03 4.33
CA GLN A 117 5.87 13.12 4.14
C GLN A 117 5.49 12.15 3.02
N ILE A 118 4.70 11.12 3.37
CA ILE A 118 4.34 10.04 2.47
C ILE A 118 3.17 10.46 1.62
N GLU A 119 3.44 10.68 0.33
CA GLU A 119 2.42 10.91 -0.69
C GLU A 119 2.43 9.73 -1.65
N VAL A 120 1.27 9.08 -1.80
CA VAL A 120 1.14 7.88 -2.61
C VAL A 120 0.06 8.05 -3.66
N LEU A 121 0.13 7.20 -4.68
CA LEU A 121 -0.82 7.10 -5.77
C LEU A 121 -1.06 5.63 -6.09
N PRO A 122 -2.29 5.11 -5.94
CA PRO A 122 -2.63 3.81 -6.50
C PRO A 122 -2.40 3.78 -8.02
N THR A 123 -1.81 2.69 -8.48
CA THR A 123 -1.30 2.55 -9.86
C THR A 123 -2.07 1.54 -10.69
N ALA A 124 -2.58 0.49 -10.04
CA ALA A 124 -3.38 -0.57 -10.65
C ALA A 124 -4.16 -1.36 -9.60
N VAL A 125 -5.19 -2.09 -10.05
CA VAL A 125 -5.75 -3.24 -9.32
C VAL A 125 -5.42 -4.49 -10.13
N VAL A 126 -4.83 -5.50 -9.50
CA VAL A 126 -4.33 -6.70 -10.17
C VAL A 126 -4.80 -7.96 -9.44
N ALA A 127 -4.86 -9.08 -10.17
CA ALA A 127 -4.91 -10.41 -9.57
C ALA A 127 -3.49 -10.95 -9.44
N ASN A 128 -3.15 -11.44 -8.26
CA ASN A 128 -1.89 -12.11 -8.02
C ASN A 128 -1.86 -13.51 -8.71
N PRO A 129 -0.72 -14.22 -8.74
CA PRO A 129 -0.62 -15.50 -9.45
C PRO A 129 -1.23 -16.71 -8.69
N ASP A 130 -1.81 -16.51 -7.50
CA ASP A 130 -2.43 -17.61 -6.74
C ASP A 130 -3.70 -18.12 -7.43
N THR A 131 -4.14 -19.32 -7.04
CA THR A 131 -5.40 -19.91 -7.53
C THR A 131 -6.26 -20.42 -6.38
N PRO A 132 -7.47 -19.87 -6.18
CA PRO A 132 -7.93 -18.57 -6.69
C PRO A 132 -7.04 -17.40 -6.23
N PRO A 133 -6.97 -16.30 -7.00
CA PRO A 133 -6.05 -15.20 -6.74
C PRO A 133 -6.43 -14.36 -5.52
N GLU A 134 -5.46 -13.64 -4.97
CA GLU A 134 -5.74 -12.41 -4.23
C GLU A 134 -5.87 -11.24 -5.20
N LEU A 135 -6.78 -10.31 -4.91
CA LEU A 135 -6.84 -9.03 -5.62
C LEU A 135 -6.10 -7.98 -4.81
N GLU A 136 -5.28 -7.19 -5.48
CA GLU A 136 -4.35 -6.25 -4.85
C GLU A 136 -4.46 -4.88 -5.50
N ILE A 137 -4.44 -3.83 -4.69
CA ILE A 137 -4.21 -2.45 -5.16
C ILE A 137 -2.71 -2.16 -5.07
N ARG A 138 -2.11 -1.71 -6.18
CA ARG A 138 -0.67 -1.49 -6.34
C ARG A 138 -0.28 -0.05 -6.15
N PHE A 139 0.92 0.18 -5.60
CA PHE A 139 1.57 1.47 -5.40
C PHE A 139 2.97 1.43 -6.04
N ASP A 140 3.00 1.07 -7.32
CA ASP A 140 4.22 0.93 -8.08
C ASP A 140 4.91 2.28 -8.29
N MET A 141 6.23 2.27 -8.45
CA MET A 141 6.98 3.42 -8.94
C MET A 141 7.11 3.27 -10.46
N PRO A 142 6.29 3.96 -11.28
CA PRO A 142 6.09 3.60 -12.68
C PRO A 142 7.31 3.89 -13.58
N TYR A 143 8.21 4.75 -13.12
CA TYR A 143 9.46 5.09 -13.80
C TYR A 143 10.49 5.54 -12.78
N GLY A 144 11.77 5.54 -13.16
CA GLY A 144 12.89 5.93 -12.28
C GLY A 144 13.03 7.44 -12.12
N PRO A 145 13.69 7.92 -11.06
CA PRO A 145 14.08 9.32 -11.00
C PRO A 145 15.10 9.64 -12.10
N ASP A 146 15.19 10.92 -12.47
CA ASP A 146 16.31 11.41 -13.28
C ASP A 146 17.53 11.53 -12.34
N PHE A 147 18.58 10.76 -12.63
CA PHE A 147 19.81 10.75 -11.84
C PHE A 147 20.78 11.87 -12.25
N GLU A 148 20.56 12.50 -13.41
CA GLU A 148 21.41 13.58 -13.94
C GLU A 148 20.79 14.96 -13.63
N ASP A 149 19.46 15.08 -13.65
CA ASP A 149 18.74 16.31 -13.28
C ASP A 149 18.17 16.24 -11.85
N MET A 150 18.93 16.81 -10.91
CA MET A 150 18.55 16.91 -9.49
C MET A 150 17.26 17.71 -9.25
N LYS A 151 16.81 18.53 -10.22
CA LYS A 151 15.57 19.32 -10.11
C LYS A 151 14.36 18.62 -10.73
N ALA A 152 14.56 17.51 -11.43
CA ALA A 152 13.46 16.76 -12.03
C ALA A 152 12.45 16.33 -10.96
N VAL A 153 11.17 16.30 -11.33
CA VAL A 153 10.11 15.83 -10.42
C VAL A 153 10.34 14.35 -10.11
N LEU A 154 10.32 13.98 -8.83
CA LEU A 154 10.45 12.58 -8.42
C LEU A 154 9.26 11.75 -8.93
N PRO A 155 9.47 10.48 -9.27
CA PRO A 155 8.39 9.61 -9.71
C PRO A 155 7.34 9.41 -8.60
N PRO A 156 6.06 9.15 -8.94
CA PRO A 156 5.06 8.75 -7.96
C PRO A 156 5.54 7.57 -7.10
N ASN A 157 5.15 7.55 -5.82
CA ASN A 157 5.47 6.49 -4.86
C ASN A 157 6.96 6.29 -4.54
N TRP A 158 7.85 7.20 -4.96
CA TRP A 158 9.30 7.12 -4.65
C TRP A 158 9.59 6.95 -3.15
N GLN A 159 8.77 7.55 -2.29
CA GLN A 159 8.89 7.47 -0.83
C GLN A 159 8.86 6.03 -0.34
N LEU A 160 8.06 5.16 -0.97
CA LEU A 160 7.93 3.76 -0.54
C LEU A 160 9.23 3.00 -0.76
N ARG A 161 9.83 3.15 -1.95
CA ARG A 161 11.13 2.55 -2.27
C ARG A 161 12.25 3.15 -1.41
N PHE A 162 12.25 4.46 -1.23
CA PHE A 162 13.21 5.18 -0.39
C PHE A 162 13.21 4.66 1.06
N ILE A 163 12.02 4.56 1.67
CA ILE A 163 11.87 4.05 3.05
C ILE A 163 12.23 2.57 3.11
N HIS A 164 11.68 1.75 2.20
CA HIS A 164 12.00 0.33 2.11
C HIS A 164 13.50 0.10 2.10
N ASN A 165 14.23 0.83 1.25
CA ASN A 165 15.67 0.63 1.12
C ASN A 165 16.44 1.05 2.36
N GLN A 166 16.05 2.15 3.02
CA GLN A 166 16.63 2.53 4.32
C GLN A 166 16.40 1.45 5.38
N LEU A 167 15.15 1.00 5.54
CA LEU A 167 14.78 0.00 6.53
C LEU A 167 15.54 -1.31 6.28
N PHE A 168 15.60 -1.76 5.04
CA PHE A 168 16.24 -3.03 4.70
C PHE A 168 17.77 -2.97 4.81
N LYS A 169 18.40 -1.83 4.50
CA LYS A 169 19.84 -1.63 4.76
C LYS A 169 20.13 -1.57 6.27
N HIS A 170 19.24 -0.99 7.07
CA HIS A 170 19.44 -0.87 8.51
C HIS A 170 19.22 -2.20 9.25
N PHE A 171 18.11 -2.87 8.96
CA PHE A 171 17.67 -4.10 9.64
C PHE A 171 17.99 -5.37 8.86
N TYR A 172 19.00 -5.31 7.96
CA TYR A 172 19.42 -6.34 6.99
C TYR A 172 19.25 -7.80 7.46
N ASN A 173 19.43 -8.08 8.74
CA ASN A 173 18.88 -9.26 9.40
C ASN A 173 18.38 -8.87 10.81
N PRO A 174 17.21 -9.35 11.26
CA PRO A 174 16.39 -10.45 10.74
C PRO A 174 15.23 -10.03 9.84
N SER A 175 15.27 -8.87 9.21
CA SER A 175 14.22 -8.43 8.31
C SER A 175 13.87 -9.50 7.29
N ARG A 176 12.60 -9.89 7.31
CA ARG A 176 12.03 -10.73 6.26
C ARG A 176 11.63 -9.75 5.17
N PHE A 177 12.18 -9.94 3.98
CA PHE A 177 11.85 -9.11 2.84
C PHE A 177 10.33 -9.06 2.64
N CYS A 178 9.77 -8.00 2.07
CA CYS A 178 8.40 -8.07 1.53
C CYS A 178 8.51 -8.11 0.01
N PRO A 179 8.26 -9.28 -0.61
CA PRO A 179 8.46 -9.48 -2.03
C PRO A 179 7.38 -8.79 -2.84
N GLY A 180 7.81 -8.21 -3.96
CA GLY A 180 6.93 -7.61 -4.97
C GLY A 180 6.43 -6.22 -4.61
N ALA A 181 5.98 -5.50 -5.63
CA ALA A 181 5.68 -4.08 -5.48
C ALA A 181 4.67 -3.79 -4.36
N PHE A 182 4.82 -2.60 -3.78
CA PHE A 182 4.01 -2.11 -2.68
C PHE A 182 2.53 -2.27 -3.01
N HIS A 183 1.80 -2.97 -2.17
CA HIS A 183 0.40 -3.27 -2.42
C HIS A 183 -0.39 -3.36 -1.11
N SER A 184 -1.71 -3.28 -1.23
CA SER A 184 -2.65 -3.73 -0.21
C SER A 184 -3.53 -4.83 -0.82
N THR A 185 -3.63 -5.97 -0.15
CA THR A 185 -4.62 -6.98 -0.52
C THR A 185 -6.02 -6.40 -0.28
N ILE A 186 -6.87 -6.46 -1.29
CA ILE A 186 -8.27 -6.01 -1.29
C ILE A 186 -9.18 -7.16 -0.81
N VAL A 187 -8.95 -8.36 -1.34
CA VAL A 187 -9.71 -9.58 -1.06
C VAL A 187 -8.89 -10.81 -1.41
N ARG A 188 -9.15 -11.94 -0.74
CA ARG A 188 -8.46 -13.21 -0.96
C ARG A 188 -9.36 -14.27 -1.58
N LYS A 189 -8.73 -15.17 -2.33
CA LYS A 189 -9.39 -16.30 -2.99
C LYS A 189 -10.55 -15.86 -3.87
N ALA A 190 -10.33 -14.80 -4.64
CA ALA A 190 -11.30 -14.19 -5.53
C ALA A 190 -11.63 -15.10 -6.71
N GLU A 191 -12.84 -15.64 -6.73
CA GLU A 191 -13.40 -16.34 -7.89
C GLU A 191 -14.41 -15.45 -8.58
N PHE A 192 -14.22 -15.21 -9.87
CA PHE A 192 -15.16 -14.44 -10.68
C PHE A 192 -16.29 -15.33 -11.20
N ARG A 193 -17.49 -14.77 -11.35
CA ARG A 193 -18.66 -15.48 -11.89
C ARG A 193 -18.44 -15.98 -13.32
N SER A 194 -17.70 -15.22 -14.11
CA SER A 194 -17.19 -15.62 -15.42
C SER A 194 -16.04 -14.71 -15.84
N GLU A 195 -15.37 -15.03 -16.94
CA GLU A 195 -14.35 -14.17 -17.56
C GLU A 195 -14.89 -12.77 -17.90
N LYS A 196 -16.13 -12.68 -18.39
CA LYS A 196 -16.80 -11.40 -18.65
C LYS A 196 -16.94 -10.54 -17.38
N HIS A 197 -17.27 -11.15 -16.24
CA HIS A 197 -17.38 -10.43 -14.97
C HIS A 197 -15.99 -10.00 -14.46
N ARG A 198 -14.97 -10.83 -14.67
CA ARG A 198 -13.58 -10.47 -14.39
C ARG A 198 -13.17 -9.22 -15.17
N ASP A 199 -13.39 -9.21 -16.48
CA ASP A 199 -13.03 -8.08 -17.34
C ASP A 199 -13.79 -6.81 -16.96
N ALA A 200 -15.08 -6.93 -16.64
CA ALA A 200 -15.91 -5.83 -16.18
C ALA A 200 -15.41 -5.25 -14.84
N TYR A 201 -15.06 -6.11 -13.88
CA TYR A 201 -14.48 -5.70 -12.59
C TYR A 201 -13.18 -4.89 -12.80
N PHE A 202 -12.23 -5.43 -13.56
CA PHE A 202 -10.97 -4.72 -13.80
C PHE A 202 -11.15 -3.43 -14.61
N SER A 203 -12.12 -3.38 -15.52
CA SER A 203 -12.48 -2.15 -16.24
C SER A 203 -13.02 -1.07 -15.31
N MET A 204 -13.87 -1.44 -14.35
CA MET A 204 -14.38 -0.55 -13.32
C MET A 204 -13.23 -0.04 -12.44
N CYS A 205 -12.35 -0.94 -11.97
CA CYS A 205 -11.20 -0.54 -11.16
C CYS A 205 -10.27 0.41 -11.91
N GLU A 206 -9.97 0.16 -13.20
CA GLU A 206 -9.10 1.03 -14.00
C GLU A 206 -9.70 2.44 -14.18
N ALA A 207 -11.02 2.57 -14.29
CA ALA A 207 -11.67 3.89 -14.33
C ALA A 207 -11.43 4.68 -13.03
N VAL A 208 -11.46 4.00 -11.87
CA VAL A 208 -11.18 4.60 -10.56
C VAL A 208 -9.70 4.96 -10.42
N ILE A 209 -8.80 4.06 -10.80
CA ILE A 209 -7.35 4.32 -10.81
C ILE A 209 -7.03 5.54 -11.69
N LYS A 210 -7.63 5.65 -12.88
CA LYS A 210 -7.47 6.83 -13.76
C LYS A 210 -7.91 8.13 -13.08
N LYS A 211 -9.03 8.12 -12.36
CA LYS A 211 -9.51 9.29 -11.61
C LYS A 211 -8.52 9.70 -10.52
N TRP A 212 -7.96 8.75 -9.78
CA TRP A 212 -6.92 9.04 -8.78
C TRP A 212 -5.64 9.54 -9.43
N ARG A 213 -5.23 8.99 -10.57
CA ARG A 213 -4.06 9.43 -11.34
C ARG A 213 -4.17 10.89 -11.79
N ILE A 214 -5.35 11.34 -12.23
CA ILE A 214 -5.61 12.75 -12.58
C ILE A 214 -5.40 13.67 -11.36
N SER A 215 -5.73 13.20 -10.16
CA SER A 215 -5.58 13.96 -8.91
C SER A 215 -4.13 14.02 -8.40
N GLY A 216 -3.23 13.22 -8.99
CA GLY A 216 -1.84 13.08 -8.59
C GLY A 216 -1.65 12.35 -7.26
N PRO A 217 -0.39 12.16 -6.82
CA PRO A 217 -0.07 11.64 -5.49
C PRO A 217 -0.72 12.48 -4.38
N LYS A 218 -1.16 11.79 -3.32
CA LYS A 218 -1.80 12.41 -2.16
C LYS A 218 -1.13 11.97 -0.88
N ALA A 219 -0.97 12.91 0.04
CA ALA A 219 -0.80 12.61 1.46
C ALA A 219 -1.96 11.73 1.91
N LEU A 220 -1.68 10.59 2.55
CA LEU A 220 -2.74 9.70 3.05
C LEU A 220 -3.65 10.41 4.06
N ASN A 221 -3.08 11.33 4.85
CA ASN A 221 -3.70 11.87 6.06
C ASN A 221 -3.62 13.39 6.05
N ASP A 222 -4.76 14.06 6.15
CA ASP A 222 -4.91 15.51 6.33
C ASP A 222 -5.11 15.92 7.80
N GLY A 223 -5.67 15.04 8.64
CA GLY A 223 -6.09 15.37 10.01
C GLY A 223 -5.24 14.88 11.19
N ALA A 224 -4.18 14.10 10.93
CA ALA A 224 -3.40 13.34 11.93
C ALA A 224 -4.24 12.44 12.87
N TRP A 225 -3.88 11.17 12.99
CA TRP A 225 -4.68 10.18 13.71
C TRP A 225 -3.82 9.48 14.77
N ASP A 226 -4.38 9.18 15.93
CA ASP A 226 -3.76 8.26 16.88
C ASP A 226 -3.91 6.81 16.41
N VAL A 227 -3.28 5.88 17.14
CA VAL A 227 -3.32 4.44 16.83
C VAL A 227 -4.71 3.82 16.97
N ASP A 228 -5.62 4.47 17.70
CA ASP A 228 -7.01 4.06 17.87
C ASP A 228 -7.94 4.70 16.81
N GLY A 229 -7.38 5.45 15.86
CA GLY A 229 -8.09 6.18 14.82
C GLY A 229 -8.87 7.40 15.31
N LYS A 230 -8.51 7.97 16.46
CA LYS A 230 -9.03 9.25 16.92
C LYS A 230 -8.20 10.39 16.32
N PRO A 231 -8.83 11.48 15.87
CA PRO A 231 -8.10 12.66 15.41
C PRO A 231 -7.20 13.22 16.52
N LEU A 232 -5.97 13.61 16.18
CA LEU A 232 -5.13 14.35 17.11
C LEU A 232 -5.67 15.77 17.27
N ALA A 233 -5.64 16.30 18.50
CA ALA A 233 -6.18 17.63 18.79
C ALA A 233 -5.42 18.77 18.09
N LYS A 234 -4.16 18.54 17.71
CA LYS A 234 -3.28 19.49 17.02
C LYS A 234 -2.49 18.78 15.92
N PRO A 235 -3.07 18.56 14.74
CA PRO A 235 -2.33 17.99 13.62
C PRO A 235 -1.19 18.90 13.20
N GLY A 236 -0.06 18.30 12.82
CA GLY A 236 1.02 19.03 12.18
C GLY A 236 0.68 19.37 10.73
N ALA A 237 1.61 20.03 10.04
CA ALA A 237 1.49 20.23 8.58
C ALA A 237 1.72 18.93 7.78
N TYR A 238 2.42 17.95 8.38
CA TYR A 238 2.82 16.70 7.75
C TYR A 238 2.44 15.53 8.65
N ASN A 239 1.44 14.75 8.23
CA ASN A 239 0.77 13.75 9.08
C ASN A 239 0.77 12.35 8.46
N SER A 240 1.39 12.16 7.29
CA SER A 240 1.44 10.85 6.62
C SER A 240 2.83 10.24 6.82
N GLY A 241 2.95 9.42 7.86
CA GLY A 241 4.17 8.73 8.25
C GLY A 241 4.02 7.22 8.24
N LEU A 242 4.84 6.53 9.04
CA LEU A 242 4.86 5.08 9.14
C LEU A 242 4.09 4.58 10.35
N TRP A 243 3.59 3.36 10.25
CA TRP A 243 2.94 2.65 11.34
C TRP A 243 3.68 1.36 11.64
N LEU A 244 3.76 0.99 12.92
CA LEU A 244 4.22 -0.33 13.37
C LEU A 244 3.01 -1.19 13.73
N PHE A 245 2.88 -2.29 13.01
CA PHE A 245 1.85 -3.28 13.17
C PHE A 245 2.41 -4.47 13.96
N GLN A 246 1.72 -4.86 15.02
CA GLN A 246 1.96 -6.16 15.67
C GLN A 246 1.41 -7.30 14.80
N ASP A 247 0.29 -7.03 14.13
CA ASP A 247 -0.35 -7.85 13.10
C ASP A 247 -1.26 -6.97 12.21
N ARG A 248 -1.95 -7.57 11.23
CA ARG A 248 -2.82 -6.84 10.27
C ARG A 248 -3.95 -6.01 10.91
N THR A 249 -4.29 -6.25 12.18
CA THR A 249 -5.40 -5.60 12.88
C THR A 249 -4.96 -4.71 14.05
N LYS A 250 -3.72 -4.86 14.52
CA LYS A 250 -3.22 -4.13 15.69
C LYS A 250 -2.02 -3.27 15.34
N ILE A 251 -2.27 -1.96 15.28
CA ILE A 251 -1.26 -0.92 15.23
C ILE A 251 -0.82 -0.59 16.65
N THR A 252 0.48 -0.38 16.84
CA THR A 252 1.08 -0.10 18.15
C THR A 252 1.70 1.29 18.22
N HIS A 253 2.26 1.78 17.09
CA HIS A 253 2.97 3.04 17.05
C HIS A 253 2.75 3.75 15.71
N PHE A 254 2.79 5.07 15.77
CA PHE A 254 2.89 5.97 14.62
C PHE A 254 4.23 6.71 14.67
N PHE A 255 4.91 6.80 13.52
CA PHE A 255 6.16 7.52 13.35
C PHE A 255 5.92 8.67 12.37
N PRO A 256 5.92 9.93 12.84
CA PRO A 256 5.66 11.08 11.99
C PRO A 256 6.81 11.30 11.00
N PRO A 257 6.57 12.02 9.89
CA PRO A 257 7.63 12.47 9.00
C PRO A 257 8.72 13.26 9.74
N ASN A 258 9.98 12.90 9.52
CA ASN A 258 11.17 13.57 10.06
C ASN A 258 12.09 14.12 8.95
N PHE A 259 11.80 13.81 7.68
CA PHE A 259 12.50 14.28 6.49
C PHE A 259 11.53 15.08 5.63
N LEU A 260 11.32 16.35 5.96
CA LEU A 260 10.22 17.16 5.40
C LEU A 260 10.57 17.80 4.05
N PRO A 261 9.60 18.21 3.21
CA PRO A 261 9.88 19.01 2.01
C PRO A 261 10.44 20.41 2.36
N PRO A 262 10.99 21.17 1.39
CA PRO A 262 11.14 20.81 -0.02
C PRO A 262 12.20 19.73 -0.23
N TYR A 263 11.97 18.85 -1.23
CA TYR A 263 12.83 17.70 -1.55
C TYR A 263 13.76 17.96 -2.74
N ASP A 264 13.71 19.14 -3.36
CA ASP A 264 14.52 19.55 -4.51
C ASP A 264 15.82 20.27 -4.11
N THR A 265 16.14 20.32 -2.81
CA THR A 265 17.45 20.79 -2.36
C THR A 265 18.52 19.77 -2.74
N LYS A 266 19.72 20.26 -3.09
CA LYS A 266 20.84 19.40 -3.50
C LYS A 266 21.11 18.27 -2.51
N GLU A 267 21.26 18.60 -1.23
CA GLU A 267 21.54 17.63 -0.16
C GLU A 267 20.46 16.54 -0.06
N LYS A 268 19.17 16.92 -0.03
CA LYS A 268 18.09 15.94 0.07
C LYS A 268 17.98 15.09 -1.18
N ARG A 269 18.23 15.67 -2.37
CA ARG A 269 18.25 14.93 -3.62
C ARG A 269 19.37 13.91 -3.66
N GLU A 270 20.57 14.27 -3.22
CA GLU A 270 21.69 13.32 -3.14
C GLU A 270 21.33 12.14 -2.22
N ILE A 271 20.72 12.42 -1.06
CA ILE A 271 20.23 11.38 -0.15
C ILE A 271 19.17 10.51 -0.82
N ILE A 272 18.09 11.10 -1.36
CA ILE A 272 16.99 10.37 -1.98
C ILE A 272 17.52 9.46 -3.09
N LEU A 273 18.28 10.02 -4.03
CA LEU A 273 18.79 9.27 -5.18
C LEU A 273 19.75 8.17 -4.74
N SER A 274 20.59 8.39 -3.72
CA SER A 274 21.50 7.34 -3.20
C SER A 274 20.77 6.09 -2.67
N PHE A 275 19.51 6.23 -2.27
CA PHE A 275 18.66 5.11 -1.86
C PHE A 275 17.76 4.61 -2.99
N LEU A 276 17.67 5.31 -4.13
CA LEU A 276 16.94 4.86 -5.32
C LEU A 276 17.87 4.32 -6.41
N THR A 277 19.20 4.35 -6.25
CA THR A 277 20.13 3.74 -7.21
C THR A 277 20.15 2.21 -7.16
N GLU A 278 19.72 1.63 -6.04
CA GLU A 278 19.77 0.19 -5.79
C GLU A 278 18.40 -0.35 -5.37
N GLU A 279 18.18 -1.62 -5.63
CA GLU A 279 17.04 -2.35 -5.10
C GLU A 279 17.48 -3.74 -4.64
N TRP A 280 16.67 -4.34 -3.76
CA TRP A 280 16.91 -5.70 -3.31
C TRP A 280 16.38 -6.70 -4.33
N ASP A 281 17.26 -7.55 -4.86
CA ASP A 281 16.87 -8.69 -5.70
C ASP A 281 16.48 -9.87 -4.80
N GLU A 282 15.20 -10.19 -4.78
CA GLU A 282 14.62 -11.24 -3.96
C GLU A 282 15.00 -12.67 -4.39
N LYS A 283 15.44 -12.84 -5.64
CA LYS A 283 15.86 -14.15 -6.17
C LYS A 283 17.33 -14.40 -5.86
N LYS A 284 18.17 -13.36 -5.98
CA LYS A 284 19.60 -13.43 -5.70
C LYS A 284 19.94 -13.18 -4.24
N LEU A 285 19.02 -12.56 -3.49
CA LEU A 285 19.20 -12.15 -2.09
C LEU A 285 20.39 -11.19 -1.93
N GLU A 286 20.48 -10.20 -2.81
CA GLU A 286 21.53 -9.18 -2.79
C GLU A 286 21.02 -7.81 -3.25
N TRP A 287 21.79 -6.76 -2.96
CA TRP A 287 21.55 -5.44 -3.54
C TRP A 287 22.07 -5.42 -4.98
N VAL A 288 21.20 -5.01 -5.90
CA VAL A 288 21.54 -4.80 -7.31
C VAL A 288 21.26 -3.35 -7.69
N ARG A 289 21.84 -2.89 -8.80
CA ARG A 289 21.46 -1.60 -9.38
C ARG A 289 19.99 -1.66 -9.78
N ALA A 290 19.20 -0.67 -9.36
CA ALA A 290 17.79 -0.62 -9.68
C ALA A 290 17.58 -0.41 -11.18
N GLU A 291 16.68 -1.20 -11.77
CA GLU A 291 16.25 -1.05 -13.15
C GLU A 291 14.83 -0.48 -13.18
N TYR A 292 14.66 0.61 -13.93
CA TYR A 292 13.37 1.30 -13.99
C TYR A 292 12.80 1.29 -15.40
N PRO A 293 11.47 1.18 -15.54
CA PRO A 293 10.82 1.44 -16.82
C PRO A 293 11.13 2.87 -17.29
N GLU A 294 11.27 3.05 -18.60
CA GLU A 294 11.35 4.38 -19.17
C GLU A 294 10.06 5.15 -18.91
N LYS A 295 10.19 6.44 -18.58
CA LYS A 295 9.03 7.32 -18.45
C LYS A 295 8.37 7.46 -19.82
N GLU A 296 7.14 6.96 -19.97
CA GLU A 296 6.36 7.19 -21.18
C GLU A 296 6.26 8.70 -21.45
N LYS A 297 6.72 9.13 -22.64
CA LYS A 297 6.53 10.50 -23.10
C LYS A 297 5.04 10.67 -23.36
N SER A 298 4.34 11.39 -22.49
CA SER A 298 2.90 11.62 -22.61
C SER A 298 2.58 12.17 -24.01
N ALA A 299 1.88 11.38 -24.83
CA ALA A 299 1.26 11.89 -26.03
C ALA A 299 0.26 12.97 -25.60
N GLY A 300 0.40 14.17 -26.17
CA GLY A 300 -0.39 15.34 -25.81
C GLY A 300 -1.89 15.03 -25.76
N THR A 301 -2.52 15.52 -24.69
CA THR A 301 -3.93 15.41 -24.38
C THR A 301 -4.80 15.85 -25.56
N LYS A 302 -5.30 14.90 -26.37
CA LYS A 302 -6.55 15.09 -27.11
C LYS A 302 -7.67 14.52 -26.26
N PHE A 303 -8.23 15.37 -25.41
CA PHE A 303 -9.56 15.17 -24.86
C PHE A 303 -10.52 15.02 -26.06
N MET A 304 -11.11 13.83 -26.22
CA MET A 304 -12.36 13.69 -26.97
C MET A 304 -13.35 13.01 -26.04
N GLU A 305 -14.45 13.72 -25.81
CA GLU A 305 -15.62 13.30 -25.05
C GLU A 305 -16.14 11.96 -25.59
N PHE A 306 -16.19 10.95 -24.73
CA PHE A 306 -17.06 9.81 -24.92
C PHE A 306 -17.63 9.41 -23.56
N CYS A 307 -18.58 10.22 -23.08
CA CYS A 307 -19.41 9.85 -21.95
C CYS A 307 -20.45 8.83 -22.43
N GLY A 308 -20.07 7.55 -22.46
CA GLY A 308 -20.98 6.42 -22.46
C GLY A 308 -20.70 5.59 -21.22
N ASN A 309 -21.69 5.45 -20.34
CA ASN A 309 -21.58 4.63 -19.13
C ASN A 309 -21.49 3.14 -19.54
N PRO A 310 -20.39 2.42 -19.25
CA PRO A 310 -20.23 1.01 -19.64
C PRO A 310 -21.26 0.05 -19.04
N ILE A 311 -21.97 0.47 -17.99
CA ILE A 311 -22.98 -0.32 -17.29
C ILE A 311 -24.26 -0.49 -18.14
N GLU A 312 -24.64 0.53 -18.93
CA GLU A 312 -25.86 0.45 -19.75
C GLU A 312 -25.72 -0.48 -20.95
N THR A 313 -24.49 -0.70 -21.43
CA THR A 313 -24.21 -1.63 -22.54
C THR A 313 -24.25 -3.09 -22.09
N LEU A 314 -24.09 -3.35 -20.79
CA LEU A 314 -24.07 -4.70 -20.21
C LEU A 314 -25.46 -5.20 -19.78
N LEU A 315 -26.37 -4.29 -19.44
CA LEU A 315 -27.71 -4.63 -18.96
C LEU A 315 -28.76 -4.82 -20.07
N GLY A 316 -28.36 -4.84 -21.33
CA GLY A 316 -29.22 -5.25 -22.46
C GLY A 316 -30.54 -4.48 -22.50
N GLY A 317 -30.54 -3.33 -23.18
CA GLY A 317 -31.72 -2.49 -23.41
C GLY A 317 -33.01 -3.30 -23.56
N GLY A 318 -33.77 -3.36 -22.47
CA GLY A 318 -35.16 -3.77 -22.44
C GLY A 318 -36.00 -2.55 -22.74
N ARG A 319 -36.90 -2.71 -23.72
CA ARG A 319 -37.83 -1.71 -24.26
C ARG A 319 -38.55 -0.86 -23.22
#